data_AF-A0A3D2FFW3-F1
#
_entry.id   AF-A0A3D2FFW3-F1
#
_cell.length_a   1.000
_cell.length_b   1.000
_cell.length_c   1.000
_cell.angle_alpha   90.00
_cell.angle_beta   90.00
_cell.angle_gamma   90.00
#
_symmetry.space_group_name_H-M   'P 1'
#
loop_
_entity.id
_entity.type
_entity.pdbx_description
1 polymer ?
#
loop_
_entity_poly.entity_id
_entity_poly.type
_entity_poly.pdbx_seq_one_letter_code
_entity_poly.pdbx_strand_id
1 'polypeptide(L)'
;MAIPTRQTPWVDTLRKLRRQRRARGFATIGLVVLGPILALATFLILGPLDQGSNDLSLRFILLADVVYILVIAALVLAQVARIVAARRAQSAGSRLHLRLTAVFAALALFPTVIVAVFAMLTINFALEGWFSERVRNVVGFSLAAAEAYEQEQREGLIEDARTLAARMDIVRRQQIELSDSELLGVEQRKIQRGLREAYLVDGTATIRARGDRSYLFDFEPPDARQMAVARERDLAIIQDWFNNEFRVLVPLKSSPDRFLYVTYIMLGWGLNIVVGLA
;
A
#
# COMPACT_ATOMS: atom_id res chain seq x y z
N MET A 1 54.62 69.80 13.49
CA MET A 1 53.68 69.97 12.36
C MET A 1 52.94 68.65 12.18
N ALA A 2 51.74 68.53 12.73
CA ALA A 2 50.94 67.31 12.70
C ALA A 2 49.62 67.61 11.98
N ILE A 3 49.38 66.92 10.86
CA ILE A 3 48.18 67.06 10.04
C ILE A 3 47.09 66.18 10.66
N PRO A 4 45.94 66.72 11.12
CA PRO A 4 44.86 65.88 11.63
C PRO A 4 44.14 65.22 10.45
N THR A 5 44.09 63.89 10.46
CA THR A 5 43.32 63.08 9.51
C THR A 5 41.84 63.16 9.86
N ARG A 6 41.07 63.92 9.07
CA ARG A 6 39.60 63.89 9.09
C ARG A 6 39.12 62.49 8.65
N GLN A 7 38.70 61.66 9.59
CA GLN A 7 37.97 60.44 9.29
C GLN A 7 36.59 60.82 8.73
N THR A 8 36.33 60.47 7.47
CA THR A 8 35.09 60.81 6.79
C THR A 8 33.96 59.84 7.22
N PRO A 9 32.84 60.31 7.79
CA PRO A 9 31.74 59.47 8.30
C PRO A 9 30.98 58.70 7.20
N TRP A 10 31.37 58.89 5.94
CA TRP A 10 30.77 58.26 4.77
C TRP A 10 31.21 56.80 4.58
N VAL A 11 32.40 56.41 5.08
CA VAL A 11 32.95 55.06 4.90
C VAL A 11 32.20 54.03 5.76
N ASP A 12 31.79 54.41 6.97
CA ASP A 12 31.04 53.54 7.88
C ASP A 12 29.58 53.34 7.42
N THR A 13 28.99 54.37 6.81
CA THR A 13 27.63 54.31 6.25
C THR A 13 27.57 53.35 5.05
N LEU A 14 28.60 53.36 4.19
CA LEU A 14 28.72 52.43 3.06
C LEU A 14 28.92 50.98 3.51
N ARG A 15 29.68 50.74 4.59
CA ARG A 15 29.86 49.40 5.17
C ARG A 15 28.55 48.85 5.77
N LYS A 16 27.75 49.67 6.47
CA LYS A 16 26.43 49.28 7.01
C LYS A 16 25.44 48.91 5.90
N LEU A 17 25.34 49.72 4.84
CA LEU A 17 24.44 49.47 3.70
C LEU A 17 24.79 48.18 2.94
N ARG A 18 26.08 47.88 2.76
CA ARG A 18 26.54 46.67 2.06
C ARG A 18 26.29 45.40 2.89
N ARG A 19 26.42 45.46 4.23
CA ARG A 19 26.13 44.36 5.15
C ARG A 19 24.62 44.05 5.20
N GLN A 20 23.77 45.07 5.18
CA GLN A 20 22.31 44.91 5.10
C GLN A 20 21.83 44.29 3.78
N ARG A 21 22.43 44.67 2.63
CA ARG A 21 22.09 44.06 1.33
C ARG A 21 22.51 42.59 1.25
N ARG A 22 23.70 42.23 1.77
CA ARG A 22 24.14 40.83 1.84
C ARG A 22 23.29 40.00 2.79
N ALA A 23 22.98 40.50 3.99
CA ALA A 23 22.11 39.81 4.94
C ALA A 23 20.70 39.55 4.37
N ARG A 24 20.12 40.53 3.63
CA ARG A 24 18.87 40.31 2.89
C ARG A 24 19.00 39.24 1.82
N GLY A 25 20.08 39.23 1.05
CA GLY A 25 20.31 38.20 0.02
C GLY A 25 20.38 36.80 0.60
N PHE A 26 21.13 36.61 1.69
CA PHE A 26 21.21 35.32 2.39
C PHE A 26 19.87 34.91 3.01
N ALA A 27 19.10 35.84 3.58
CA ALA A 27 17.78 35.55 4.12
C ALA A 27 16.80 35.11 3.02
N THR A 28 16.82 35.72 1.83
CA THR A 28 15.97 35.32 0.71
C THR A 28 16.35 33.94 0.17
N ILE A 29 17.65 33.66 0.02
CA ILE A 29 18.13 32.34 -0.43
C ILE A 29 17.75 31.28 0.61
N GLY A 30 17.96 31.55 1.90
CA GLY A 30 17.57 30.65 2.98
C GLY A 30 16.06 30.35 2.96
N LEU A 31 15.22 31.38 2.77
CA LEU A 31 13.78 31.22 2.66
C LEU A 31 13.37 30.36 1.46
N VAL A 32 13.94 30.62 0.28
CA VAL A 32 13.63 29.86 -0.95
C VAL A 32 14.06 28.40 -0.84
N VAL A 33 15.19 28.13 -0.18
CA VAL A 33 15.71 26.76 0.04
C VAL A 33 14.94 26.03 1.14
N LEU A 34 14.41 26.74 2.13
CA LEU A 34 13.60 26.15 3.21
C LEU A 34 12.32 25.50 2.67
N GLY A 35 11.68 26.08 1.65
CA GLY A 35 10.45 25.55 1.06
C GLY A 35 10.57 24.12 0.51
N PRO A 36 11.49 23.84 -0.42
CA PRO A 36 11.75 22.49 -0.91
C PRO A 36 12.15 21.51 0.19
N ILE A 37 12.91 21.96 1.20
CA ILE A 37 13.30 21.12 2.34
C ILE A 37 12.07 20.72 3.17
N LEU A 38 11.20 21.68 3.51
CA LEU A 38 9.95 21.42 4.23
C LEU A 38 9.04 20.48 3.43
N ALA A 39 8.86 20.73 2.13
CA ALA A 39 8.06 19.87 1.26
C ALA A 39 8.60 18.43 1.19
N LEU A 40 9.93 18.27 1.11
CA LEU A 40 10.57 16.95 1.12
C LEU A 40 10.40 16.25 2.48
N ALA A 41 10.53 16.98 3.58
CA ALA A 41 10.30 16.45 4.92
C ALA A 41 8.86 15.97 5.10
N THR A 42 7.88 16.76 4.65
CA THR A 42 6.45 16.40 4.68
C THR A 42 6.18 15.15 3.84
N PHE A 43 6.76 15.05 2.63
CA PHE A 43 6.60 13.88 1.76
C PHE A 43 7.20 12.60 2.37
N LEU A 44 8.41 12.70 2.92
CA LEU A 44 9.08 11.52 3.51
C LEU A 44 8.33 10.95 4.70
N ILE A 45 7.70 11.82 5.50
CA ILE A 45 6.97 11.43 6.71
C ILE A 45 5.58 10.89 6.39
N LEU A 46 4.88 11.41 5.37
CA LEU A 46 3.58 10.88 4.93
C LEU A 46 3.69 9.61 4.08
N GLY A 47 4.87 9.30 3.53
CA GLY A 47 5.06 8.15 2.65
C GLY A 47 5.98 7.09 3.27
N PRO A 48 7.26 7.00 2.88
CA PRO A 48 8.11 5.85 3.23
C PRO A 48 8.41 5.67 4.72
N LEU A 49 8.25 6.73 5.54
CA LEU A 49 8.55 6.70 6.98
C LEU A 49 7.28 6.62 7.85
N ASP A 50 6.10 6.40 7.25
CA ASP A 50 4.83 6.31 7.98
C ASP A 50 4.66 4.97 8.71
N GLN A 51 5.53 4.72 9.70
CA GLN A 51 5.51 3.54 10.56
C GLN A 51 4.55 3.72 11.74
N GLY A 52 3.34 4.23 11.51
CA GLY A 52 2.42 4.64 12.58
C GLY A 52 2.82 5.97 13.20
N SER A 53 3.08 6.96 12.34
CA SER A 53 3.61 8.27 12.70
C SER A 53 2.89 8.89 13.91
N ASN A 54 3.64 9.12 15.00
CA ASN A 54 3.15 9.81 16.20
C ASN A 54 2.42 11.10 15.79
N ASP A 55 1.17 11.25 16.26
CA ASP A 55 0.28 12.39 16.01
C ASP A 55 0.95 13.76 16.26
N LEU A 56 1.95 13.78 17.15
CA LEU A 56 2.77 14.94 17.46
C LEU A 56 3.67 15.39 16.29
N SER A 57 4.40 14.46 15.65
CA SER A 57 5.41 14.80 14.63
C SER A 57 4.74 15.40 13.38
N LEU A 58 3.62 14.80 12.96
CA LEU A 58 2.79 15.32 11.86
C LEU A 58 2.25 16.72 12.18
N ARG A 59 1.70 16.92 13.38
CA ARG A 59 1.21 18.24 13.81
C ARG A 59 2.30 19.30 13.84
N PHE A 60 3.51 18.97 14.28
CA PHE A 60 4.63 19.92 14.30
C PHE A 60 5.04 20.36 12.89
N ILE A 61 5.09 19.43 11.93
CA ILE A 61 5.46 19.75 10.55
C ILE A 61 4.37 20.56 9.86
N LEU A 62 3.10 20.18 10.02
CA LEU A 62 1.98 20.96 9.50
C LEU A 62 1.94 22.37 10.10
N LEU A 63 2.24 22.51 11.39
CA LEU A 63 2.36 23.82 12.03
C LEU A 63 3.54 24.62 11.45
N ALA A 64 4.70 23.98 11.23
CA ALA A 64 5.85 24.61 10.59
C ALA A 64 5.53 25.08 9.16
N ASP A 65 4.81 24.28 8.38
CA ASP A 65 4.35 24.63 7.03
C ASP A 65 3.40 25.84 7.06
N VAL A 66 2.43 25.86 7.98
CA VAL A 66 1.52 27.01 8.14
C VAL A 66 2.29 28.28 8.52
N VAL A 67 3.22 28.19 9.48
CA VAL A 67 4.06 29.32 9.89
C VAL A 67 4.91 29.82 8.72
N TYR A 68 5.51 28.90 7.95
CA TYR A 68 6.31 29.24 6.78
C TYR A 68 5.49 29.99 5.72
N ILE A 69 4.28 29.49 5.41
CA ILE A 69 3.36 30.14 4.47
C ILE A 69 2.98 31.54 4.97
N LEU A 70 2.67 31.71 6.25
CA LEU A 70 2.34 33.02 6.84
C LEU A 70 3.51 34.00 6.75
N VAL A 71 4.74 33.55 7.03
CA VAL A 71 5.94 34.39 6.89
C VAL A 71 6.13 34.83 5.44
N ILE A 72 6.00 33.92 4.47
CA ILE A 72 6.07 34.27 3.05
C ILE A 72 4.97 35.26 2.68
N ALA A 73 3.73 34.99 3.06
CA ALA A 73 2.59 35.86 2.78
C ALA A 73 2.81 37.27 3.35
N ALA A 74 3.28 37.38 4.60
CA ALA A 74 3.58 38.66 5.25
C ALA A 74 4.71 39.41 4.53
N LEU A 75 5.78 38.72 4.13
CA LEU A 75 6.89 39.32 3.38
C LEU A 75 6.44 39.83 2.01
N VAL A 76 5.64 39.03 1.29
CA VAL A 76 5.06 39.41 0.00
C VAL A 76 4.15 40.63 0.18
N LEU A 77 3.22 40.61 1.14
CA LEU A 77 2.32 41.72 1.43
C LEU A 77 3.08 42.99 1.82
N ALA A 78 4.12 42.88 2.66
CA ALA A 78 4.95 44.02 3.03
C ALA A 78 5.69 44.61 1.82
N GLN A 79 6.15 43.75 0.90
CA GLN A 79 6.81 44.19 -0.33
C GLN A 79 5.83 44.86 -1.29
N VAL A 80 4.64 44.28 -1.46
CA VAL A 80 3.54 44.88 -2.25
C VAL A 80 3.16 46.24 -1.66
N ALA A 81 2.93 46.32 -0.35
CA ALA A 81 2.61 47.56 0.35
C ALA A 81 3.71 48.62 0.17
N ARG A 82 4.99 48.23 0.23
CA ARG A 82 6.13 49.13 -0.02
C ARG A 82 6.16 49.63 -1.46
N ILE A 83 5.90 48.77 -2.44
CA ILE A 83 5.81 49.15 -3.87
C ILE A 83 4.65 50.14 -4.06
N VAL A 84 3.49 49.89 -3.45
CA VAL A 84 2.32 50.78 -3.51
C VAL A 84 2.62 52.13 -2.83
N ALA A 85 3.24 52.13 -1.65
CA ALA A 85 3.57 53.34 -0.91
C ALA A 85 4.64 54.20 -1.62
N ALA A 86 5.71 53.58 -2.14
CA ALA A 86 6.74 54.28 -2.92
C ALA A 86 6.18 54.90 -4.20
N ARG A 87 5.14 54.28 -4.79
CA ARG A 87 4.41 54.83 -5.93
C ARG A 87 3.52 56.01 -5.55
N ARG A 88 2.97 56.04 -4.33
CA ARG A 88 2.11 57.14 -3.85
C ARG A 88 2.87 58.43 -3.56
N ALA A 89 4.17 58.34 -3.26
CA ALA A 89 5.02 59.48 -2.89
C ALA A 89 5.72 60.20 -4.06
N GLN A 90 5.65 59.68 -5.30
CA GLN A 90 6.28 60.28 -6.50
C GLN A 90 5.20 60.88 -7.43
N SER A 91 4.75 62.09 -7.11
CA SER A 91 3.71 62.82 -7.86
C SER A 91 4.31 63.90 -8.78
N ALA A 92 4.55 63.56 -10.06
CA ALA A 92 4.45 64.48 -11.21
C ALA A 92 4.72 63.77 -12.55
N GLY A 93 5.74 62.90 -12.65
CA GLY A 93 6.10 62.18 -13.89
C GLY A 93 5.61 60.72 -14.02
N SER A 94 4.95 60.17 -12.99
CA SER A 94 4.76 58.71 -12.83
C SER A 94 3.53 58.11 -13.52
N ARG A 95 2.57 58.93 -14.00
CA ARG A 95 1.30 58.42 -14.56
C ARG A 95 1.50 57.63 -15.85
N LEU A 96 2.48 57.99 -16.68
CA LEU A 96 2.79 57.29 -17.93
C LEU A 96 3.44 55.93 -17.66
N HIS A 97 4.49 55.92 -16.82
CA HIS A 97 5.13 54.68 -16.41
C HIS A 97 4.17 53.75 -15.65
N LEU A 98 3.21 54.29 -14.89
CA LEU A 98 2.18 53.50 -14.23
C LEU A 98 1.23 52.82 -15.22
N ARG A 99 0.72 53.55 -16.21
CA ARG A 99 -0.13 52.96 -17.27
C ARG A 99 0.63 51.88 -18.04
N LEU A 100 1.87 52.17 -18.45
CA LEU A 100 2.71 51.22 -19.18
C LEU A 100 3.03 49.98 -18.33
N THR A 101 3.40 50.15 -17.06
CA THR A 101 3.67 49.02 -16.15
C THR A 101 2.41 48.21 -15.88
N ALA A 102 1.24 48.85 -15.75
CA ALA A 102 -0.03 48.15 -15.54
C ALA A 102 -0.43 47.33 -16.78
N VAL A 103 -0.27 47.89 -17.98
CA VAL A 103 -0.51 47.17 -19.25
C VAL A 103 0.46 46.00 -19.39
N PHE A 104 1.75 46.20 -19.11
CA PHE A 104 2.75 45.14 -19.18
C PHE A 104 2.49 44.03 -18.15
N ALA A 105 2.14 44.40 -16.92
CA ALA A 105 1.76 43.45 -15.88
C ALA A 105 0.49 42.68 -16.28
N ALA A 106 -0.54 43.34 -16.82
CA ALA A 106 -1.74 42.67 -17.31
C ALA A 106 -1.45 41.70 -18.46
N LEU A 107 -0.64 42.12 -19.44
CA LEU A 107 -0.19 41.28 -20.56
C LEU A 107 0.59 40.04 -20.10
N ALA A 108 1.37 40.16 -19.03
CA ALA A 108 2.12 39.04 -18.46
C ALA A 108 1.24 38.14 -17.58
N LEU A 109 0.36 38.71 -16.75
CA LEU A 109 -0.47 37.96 -15.80
C LEU A 109 -1.60 37.19 -16.49
N PHE A 110 -2.20 37.79 -17.52
CA PHE A 110 -3.36 37.24 -18.20
C PHE A 110 -3.14 35.80 -18.73
N PRO A 111 -2.08 35.52 -19.52
CA PRO A 111 -1.81 34.15 -19.98
C PRO A 111 -1.47 33.20 -18.83
N THR A 112 -0.76 33.66 -17.79
CA THR A 112 -0.43 32.81 -16.63
C THR A 112 -1.67 32.37 -15.86
N VAL A 113 -2.63 33.27 -15.64
CA VAL A 113 -3.90 32.95 -14.96
C VAL A 113 -4.71 31.96 -15.81
N ILE A 114 -4.79 32.17 -17.12
CA ILE A 114 -5.49 31.23 -18.02
C ILE A 114 -4.87 29.84 -17.94
N VAL A 115 -3.54 29.74 -18.05
CA VAL A 115 -2.82 28.47 -17.94
C VAL A 115 -3.06 27.81 -16.58
N ALA A 116 -3.05 28.56 -15.48
CA ALA A 116 -3.30 28.02 -14.14
C ALA A 116 -4.73 27.49 -13.98
N VAL A 117 -5.74 28.21 -14.47
CA VAL A 117 -7.13 27.77 -14.47
C VAL A 117 -7.29 26.51 -15.31
N PHE A 118 -6.74 26.49 -16.53
CA PHE A 118 -6.78 25.31 -17.39
C PHE A 118 -6.06 24.12 -16.77
N ALA A 119 -4.87 24.31 -16.19
CA ALA A 119 -4.14 23.24 -15.52
C ALA A 119 -4.95 22.69 -14.35
N MET A 120 -5.56 23.54 -13.52
CA MET A 120 -6.37 23.10 -12.39
C MET A 120 -7.62 22.34 -12.84
N LEU A 121 -8.35 22.84 -13.84
CA LEU A 121 -9.50 22.13 -14.41
C LEU A 121 -9.08 20.81 -15.06
N THR A 122 -7.99 20.81 -15.84
CA THR A 122 -7.49 19.61 -16.52
C THR A 122 -7.05 18.57 -15.51
N ILE A 123 -6.32 18.95 -14.47
CA ILE A 123 -5.92 18.02 -13.40
C ILE A 123 -7.16 17.49 -12.69
N ASN A 124 -8.11 18.36 -12.33
CA ASN A 124 -9.32 17.93 -11.63
C ASN A 124 -10.13 16.91 -12.46
N PHE A 125 -10.41 17.23 -13.73
CA PHE A 125 -11.13 16.33 -14.63
C PHE A 125 -10.34 15.09 -15.06
N ALA A 126 -9.02 15.21 -15.25
CA ALA A 126 -8.18 14.06 -15.56
C ALA A 126 -8.12 13.10 -14.38
N LEU A 127 -8.02 13.60 -13.15
CA LEU A 127 -8.08 12.75 -11.96
C LEU A 127 -9.46 12.11 -11.83
N GLU A 128 -10.55 12.86 -11.94
CA GLU A 128 -11.91 12.31 -11.86
C GLU A 128 -12.20 11.26 -12.94
N GLY A 129 -11.81 11.53 -14.19
CA GLY A 129 -12.04 10.63 -15.32
C GLY A 129 -11.16 9.38 -15.33
N TRP A 130 -9.93 9.47 -14.82
CA TRP A 130 -9.01 8.32 -14.78
C TRP A 130 -9.20 7.46 -13.53
N PHE A 131 -9.65 8.03 -12.40
CA PHE A 131 -9.82 7.28 -11.13
C PHE A 131 -11.21 6.67 -10.92
N SER A 132 -12.27 7.15 -11.57
CA SER A 132 -13.63 6.71 -11.25
C SER A 132 -14.04 5.38 -11.89
N GLU A 133 -13.80 5.18 -13.18
CA GLU A 133 -14.21 3.97 -13.91
C GLU A 133 -13.05 3.00 -14.18
N ARG A 134 -11.90 3.47 -14.68
CA ARG A 134 -10.83 2.56 -15.12
C ARG A 134 -10.12 1.83 -13.97
N VAL A 135 -9.80 2.52 -12.88
CA VAL A 135 -9.12 1.91 -11.71
C VAL A 135 -10.07 1.04 -10.91
N ARG A 136 -11.32 1.49 -10.71
CA ARG A 136 -12.36 0.73 -9.98
C ARG A 136 -12.69 -0.59 -10.69
N ASN A 137 -12.72 -0.57 -12.02
CA ASN A 137 -12.94 -1.78 -12.81
C ASN A 137 -11.75 -2.73 -12.74
N VAL A 138 -10.50 -2.28 -12.86
CA VAL A 138 -9.33 -3.18 -12.79
C VAL A 138 -9.18 -3.83 -11.42
N VAL A 139 -9.39 -3.10 -10.32
CA VAL A 139 -9.34 -3.68 -8.96
C VAL A 139 -10.52 -4.62 -8.71
N GLY A 140 -11.72 -4.29 -9.19
CA GLY A 140 -12.88 -5.18 -9.14
C GLY A 140 -12.69 -6.46 -9.95
N PHE A 141 -12.08 -6.37 -11.15
CA PHE A 141 -11.76 -7.53 -11.98
C PHE A 141 -10.66 -8.39 -11.36
N SER A 142 -9.66 -7.80 -10.70
CA SER A 142 -8.64 -8.56 -9.97
C SER A 142 -9.20 -9.26 -8.74
N LEU A 143 -10.08 -8.62 -7.97
CA LEU A 143 -10.75 -9.25 -6.83
C LEU A 143 -11.68 -10.38 -7.30
N ALA A 144 -12.53 -10.12 -8.29
CA ALA A 144 -13.43 -11.14 -8.85
C ALA A 144 -12.65 -12.31 -9.47
N ALA A 145 -11.49 -12.05 -10.12
CA ALA A 145 -10.63 -13.11 -10.63
C ALA A 145 -9.96 -13.91 -9.49
N ALA A 146 -9.54 -13.25 -8.41
CA ALA A 146 -8.97 -13.92 -7.24
C ALA A 146 -10.01 -14.79 -6.51
N GLU A 147 -11.24 -14.28 -6.31
CA GLU A 147 -12.36 -15.02 -5.74
C GLU A 147 -12.76 -16.21 -6.62
N ALA A 148 -12.83 -16.02 -7.94
CA ALA A 148 -13.10 -17.10 -8.88
C ALA A 148 -12.00 -18.18 -8.84
N TYR A 149 -10.73 -17.78 -8.74
CA TYR A 149 -9.61 -18.72 -8.64
C TYR A 149 -9.61 -19.48 -7.30
N GLU A 150 -9.91 -18.82 -6.18
CA GLU A 150 -10.07 -19.50 -4.89
C GLU A 150 -11.21 -20.52 -4.94
N GLN A 151 -12.36 -20.14 -5.52
CA GLN A 151 -13.51 -21.01 -5.64
C GLN A 151 -13.23 -22.22 -6.55
N GLU A 152 -12.61 -22.00 -7.71
CA GLU A 152 -12.22 -23.07 -8.63
C GLU A 152 -11.22 -24.03 -7.98
N GLN A 153 -10.22 -23.51 -7.27
CA GLN A 153 -9.30 -24.35 -6.50
C GLN A 153 -10.06 -25.18 -5.47
N ARG A 154 -10.90 -24.53 -4.64
CA ARG A 154 -11.67 -25.22 -3.59
C ARG A 154 -12.54 -26.34 -4.18
N GLU A 155 -13.24 -26.10 -5.28
CA GLU A 155 -14.08 -27.10 -5.93
C GLU A 155 -13.25 -28.27 -6.49
N GLY A 156 -12.10 -27.98 -7.12
CA GLY A 156 -11.17 -29.00 -7.58
C GLY A 156 -10.62 -29.87 -6.45
N LEU A 157 -10.30 -29.28 -5.29
CA LEU A 157 -9.82 -30.02 -4.11
C LEU A 157 -10.89 -30.98 -3.57
N ILE A 158 -12.14 -30.51 -3.51
CA ILE A 158 -13.29 -31.32 -3.07
C ILE A 158 -13.49 -32.50 -4.03
N GLU A 159 -13.42 -32.26 -5.34
CA GLU A 159 -13.59 -33.29 -6.36
C GLU A 159 -12.50 -34.37 -6.26
N ASP A 160 -11.23 -33.96 -6.12
CA ASP A 160 -10.11 -34.88 -6.01
C ASP A 160 -10.19 -35.71 -4.72
N ALA A 161 -10.52 -35.09 -3.57
CA ALA A 161 -10.68 -35.79 -2.30
C ALA A 161 -11.84 -36.81 -2.34
N ARG A 162 -12.98 -36.44 -2.94
CA ARG A 162 -14.12 -37.36 -3.12
C ARG A 162 -13.78 -38.50 -4.07
N THR A 163 -13.06 -38.22 -5.15
CA THR A 163 -12.62 -39.22 -6.10
C THR A 163 -11.69 -40.23 -5.43
N LEU A 164 -10.73 -39.75 -4.65
CA LEU A 164 -9.82 -40.59 -3.87
C LEU A 164 -10.59 -41.46 -2.86
N ALA A 165 -11.49 -40.87 -2.08
CA ALA A 165 -12.34 -41.61 -1.13
C ALA A 165 -13.18 -42.70 -1.82
N ALA A 166 -13.82 -42.37 -2.95
CA ALA A 166 -14.62 -43.31 -3.73
C ALA A 166 -13.77 -44.47 -4.28
N ARG A 167 -12.53 -44.20 -4.72
CA ARG A 167 -11.59 -45.26 -5.14
C ARG A 167 -11.22 -46.18 -3.99
N MET A 168 -10.92 -45.62 -2.81
CA MET A 168 -10.67 -46.42 -1.61
C MET A 168 -11.87 -47.31 -1.25
N ASP A 169 -13.08 -46.76 -1.27
CA ASP A 169 -14.31 -47.51 -1.01
C ASP A 169 -14.54 -48.65 -2.02
N ILE A 170 -14.25 -48.43 -3.31
CA ILE A 170 -14.39 -49.46 -4.36
C ILE A 170 -13.41 -50.61 -4.10
N VAL A 171 -12.12 -50.30 -3.92
CA VAL A 171 -11.09 -51.32 -3.70
C VAL A 171 -11.38 -52.13 -2.43
N ARG A 172 -11.82 -51.44 -1.36
CA ARG A 172 -12.16 -52.12 -0.10
C ARG A 172 -13.38 -53.03 -0.23
N ARG A 173 -14.40 -52.62 -0.98
CA ARG A 173 -15.58 -53.46 -1.27
C ARG A 173 -15.26 -54.67 -2.13
N GLN A 174 -14.26 -54.59 -2.99
CA GLN A 174 -13.79 -55.71 -3.82
C GLN A 174 -12.93 -56.72 -3.05
N GLN A 175 -12.71 -56.50 -1.75
CA GLN A 175 -11.89 -57.36 -0.88
C GLN A 175 -10.46 -57.57 -1.42
N ILE A 176 -9.93 -56.58 -2.13
CA ILE A 176 -8.56 -56.61 -2.61
C ILE A 176 -7.65 -56.42 -1.39
N GLU A 177 -6.77 -57.40 -1.14
CA GLU A 177 -5.79 -57.35 -0.06
C GLU A 177 -4.60 -56.46 -0.43
N LEU A 178 -4.84 -55.15 -0.41
CA LEU A 178 -3.81 -54.12 -0.42
C LEU A 178 -3.79 -53.46 0.96
N SER A 179 -2.59 -53.11 1.45
CA SER A 179 -2.54 -52.30 2.67
C SER A 179 -3.13 -50.92 2.43
N ASP A 180 -3.81 -50.36 3.44
CA ASP A 180 -4.43 -49.02 3.34
C ASP A 180 -3.40 -47.96 2.90
N SER A 181 -2.14 -48.07 3.34
CA SER A 181 -1.05 -47.15 2.99
C SER A 181 -0.60 -47.29 1.54
N GLU A 182 -0.45 -48.53 1.03
CA GLU A 182 -0.07 -48.76 -0.37
C GLU A 182 -1.16 -48.27 -1.32
N LEU A 183 -2.42 -48.59 -1.01
CA LEU A 183 -3.56 -48.13 -1.80
C LEU A 183 -3.63 -46.60 -1.82
N LEU A 184 -3.51 -45.97 -0.66
CA LEU A 184 -3.55 -44.52 -0.53
C LEU A 184 -2.42 -43.86 -1.30
N GLY A 185 -1.18 -44.37 -1.21
CA GLY A 185 -0.04 -43.86 -1.97
C GLY A 185 -0.21 -44.02 -3.48
N VAL A 186 -0.72 -45.16 -3.96
CA VAL A 186 -1.00 -45.40 -5.40
C VAL A 186 -2.04 -44.42 -5.94
N GLU A 187 -3.15 -44.24 -5.23
CA GLU A 187 -4.22 -43.37 -5.69
C GLU A 187 -3.84 -41.88 -5.54
N GLN A 188 -3.10 -41.50 -4.49
CA GLN A 188 -2.55 -40.16 -4.32
C GLN A 188 -1.68 -39.73 -5.50
N ARG A 189 -0.76 -40.61 -5.97
CA ARG A 189 0.13 -40.30 -7.11
C ARG A 189 -0.60 -40.02 -8.42
N LYS A 190 -1.87 -40.43 -8.56
CA LYS A 190 -2.66 -40.16 -9.76
C LYS A 190 -3.22 -38.74 -9.78
N ILE A 191 -3.23 -38.03 -8.64
CA ILE A 191 -3.73 -36.67 -8.53
C ILE A 191 -2.60 -35.69 -8.88
N GLN A 192 -2.75 -34.99 -10.01
CA GLN A 192 -1.72 -34.08 -10.55
C GLN A 192 -1.84 -32.64 -10.00
N ARG A 193 -2.88 -32.32 -9.22
CA ARG A 193 -3.28 -30.96 -8.82
C ARG A 193 -2.70 -30.47 -7.49
N GLY A 194 -1.47 -30.87 -7.14
CA GLY A 194 -0.78 -30.36 -5.95
C GLY A 194 -1.25 -30.97 -4.62
N LEU A 195 -1.80 -32.18 -4.67
CA LEU A 195 -2.04 -32.99 -3.48
C LEU A 195 -0.71 -33.28 -2.77
N ARG A 196 -0.49 -32.63 -1.62
CA ARG A 196 0.75 -32.71 -0.86
C ARG A 196 0.77 -33.96 0.02
N GLU A 197 -0.30 -34.18 0.77
CA GLU A 197 -0.37 -35.20 1.80
C GLU A 197 -1.74 -35.86 1.85
N ALA A 198 -1.76 -37.16 2.13
CA ALA A 198 -2.98 -37.93 2.29
C ALA A 198 -2.82 -38.90 3.47
N TYR A 199 -3.75 -38.85 4.40
CA TYR A 199 -3.82 -39.67 5.59
C TYR A 199 -5.17 -40.39 5.64
N LEU A 200 -5.16 -41.60 6.17
CA LEU A 200 -6.37 -42.27 6.60
C LEU A 200 -6.43 -42.13 8.12
N VAL A 201 -7.44 -41.46 8.65
CA VAL A 201 -7.64 -41.28 10.08
C VAL A 201 -8.89 -42.00 10.56
N ASP A 202 -8.96 -42.32 11.84
CA ASP A 202 -10.18 -42.86 12.46
C ASP A 202 -11.07 -41.77 13.06
N GLY A 203 -12.19 -42.16 13.68
CA GLY A 203 -13.11 -41.23 14.34
C GLY A 203 -12.53 -40.45 15.52
N THR A 204 -11.33 -40.81 16.00
CA THR A 204 -10.57 -40.09 17.03
C THR A 204 -9.47 -39.19 16.45
N ALA A 205 -9.43 -39.01 15.12
CA ALA A 205 -8.38 -38.32 14.39
C ALA A 205 -6.99 -38.98 14.50
N THR A 206 -6.93 -40.26 14.85
CA THR A 206 -5.67 -41.02 14.91
C THR A 206 -5.33 -41.59 13.53
N ILE A 207 -4.08 -41.44 13.10
CA ILE A 207 -3.61 -41.98 11.81
C ILE A 207 -3.67 -43.51 11.81
N ARG A 208 -4.26 -44.07 10.76
CA ARG A 208 -4.33 -45.49 10.46
C ARG A 208 -3.52 -45.89 9.24
N ALA A 209 -3.41 -45.00 8.26
CA ALA A 209 -2.56 -45.19 7.09
C ALA A 209 -2.04 -43.84 6.57
N ARG A 210 -0.94 -43.89 5.82
CA ARG A 210 -0.29 -42.72 5.26
C ARG A 210 -0.01 -42.96 3.79
N GLY A 211 -0.30 -41.97 2.96
CA GLY A 211 0.08 -41.96 1.57
C GLY A 211 1.54 -41.60 1.38
N ASP A 212 1.91 -41.38 0.13
CA ASP A 212 3.25 -40.95 -0.24
C ASP A 212 3.54 -39.57 0.36
N ARG A 213 4.77 -39.37 0.84
CA ARG A 213 5.26 -38.09 1.39
C ARG A 213 4.39 -37.50 2.51
N SER A 214 3.55 -38.31 3.14
CA SER A 214 2.63 -37.91 4.21
C SER A 214 3.26 -38.28 5.56
N TYR A 215 4.14 -37.41 6.08
CA TYR A 215 4.94 -37.71 7.26
C TYR A 215 4.23 -37.36 8.57
N LEU A 216 4.58 -38.04 9.67
CA LEU A 216 3.94 -37.80 10.96
C LEU A 216 4.18 -36.38 11.49
N PHE A 217 5.31 -35.77 11.15
CA PHE A 217 5.67 -34.43 11.63
C PHE A 217 4.90 -33.30 10.94
N ASP A 218 4.32 -33.56 9.76
CA ASP A 218 3.46 -32.63 9.02
C ASP A 218 1.97 -32.84 9.34
N PHE A 219 1.63 -33.83 10.16
CA PHE A 219 0.24 -34.15 10.46
C PHE A 219 -0.31 -33.30 11.60
N GLU A 220 -1.19 -32.35 11.28
CA GLU A 220 -2.11 -31.78 12.27
C GLU A 220 -3.45 -32.54 12.30
N PRO A 221 -3.85 -33.11 13.45
CA PRO A 221 -5.10 -33.82 13.57
C PRO A 221 -6.31 -32.87 13.45
N PRO A 222 -7.36 -33.25 12.72
CA PRO A 222 -8.61 -32.49 12.72
C PRO A 222 -9.25 -32.46 14.10
N ASP A 223 -9.84 -31.31 14.45
CA ASP A 223 -10.53 -31.15 15.73
C ASP A 223 -11.89 -31.87 15.76
N ALA A 224 -12.48 -31.98 16.96
CA ALA A 224 -13.76 -32.67 17.13
C ALA A 224 -14.92 -32.03 16.33
N ARG A 225 -14.89 -30.72 16.09
CA ARG A 225 -15.92 -30.03 15.30
C ARG A 225 -15.77 -30.35 13.82
N GLN A 226 -14.55 -30.34 13.30
CA GLN A 226 -14.23 -30.70 11.93
C GLN A 226 -14.62 -32.16 11.64
N MET A 227 -14.32 -33.07 12.56
CA MET A 227 -14.75 -34.47 12.49
C MET A 227 -16.29 -34.59 12.48
N ALA A 228 -16.99 -33.82 13.31
CA ALA A 228 -18.46 -33.82 13.34
C ALA A 228 -19.07 -33.27 12.04
N VAL A 229 -18.54 -32.16 11.52
CA VAL A 229 -18.98 -31.57 10.24
C VAL A 229 -18.79 -32.55 9.09
N ALA A 230 -17.66 -33.26 9.03
CA ALA A 230 -17.40 -34.24 8.00
C ALA A 230 -18.39 -35.42 8.04
N ARG A 231 -18.82 -35.84 9.23
CA ARG A 231 -19.85 -36.89 9.39
C ARG A 231 -21.23 -36.41 8.98
N GLU A 232 -21.60 -35.18 9.30
CA GLU A 232 -22.94 -34.64 9.03
C GLU A 232 -23.12 -34.28 7.56
N ARG A 233 -22.07 -33.71 6.92
CA ARG A 233 -22.13 -33.16 5.56
C ARG A 233 -21.43 -34.01 4.50
N ASP A 234 -20.98 -35.21 4.88
CA ASP A 234 -20.13 -36.11 4.07
C ASP A 234 -18.81 -35.46 3.59
N LEU A 235 -18.43 -34.31 4.16
CA LEU A 235 -17.22 -33.56 3.82
C LEU A 235 -17.01 -32.40 4.82
N ALA A 236 -15.76 -32.17 5.24
CA ALA A 236 -15.35 -30.92 5.88
C ALA A 236 -14.16 -30.31 5.14
N ILE A 237 -14.19 -28.98 5.01
CA ILE A 237 -13.07 -28.18 4.47
C ILE A 237 -12.47 -27.41 5.65
N ILE A 238 -11.16 -27.47 5.78
CA ILE A 238 -10.39 -26.84 6.83
C ILE A 238 -9.42 -25.88 6.14
N GLN A 239 -9.46 -24.62 6.57
CA GLN A 239 -8.60 -23.56 6.07
C GLN A 239 -7.48 -23.34 7.08
N ASP A 240 -6.24 -23.64 6.68
CA ASP A 240 -5.05 -23.34 7.46
C ASP A 240 -4.30 -22.18 6.79
N TRP A 241 -4.66 -20.97 7.20
CA TRP A 241 -4.05 -19.73 6.70
C TRP A 241 -2.58 -19.57 7.11
N PHE A 242 -2.17 -20.15 8.24
CA PHE A 242 -0.79 -20.02 8.73
C PHE A 242 0.18 -20.86 7.91
N ASN A 243 -0.24 -22.06 7.54
CA ASN A 243 0.55 -22.97 6.71
C ASN A 243 0.26 -22.83 5.22
N ASN A 244 -0.69 -21.97 4.85
CA ASN A 244 -1.12 -21.72 3.49
C ASN A 244 -1.65 -23.00 2.81
N GLU A 245 -2.50 -23.74 3.54
CA GLU A 245 -3.02 -25.04 3.17
C GLU A 245 -4.54 -25.12 3.27
N PHE A 246 -5.15 -25.87 2.36
CA PHE A 246 -6.51 -26.38 2.51
C PHE A 246 -6.44 -27.85 2.86
N ARG A 247 -7.25 -28.26 3.83
CA ARG A 247 -7.43 -29.67 4.17
C ARG A 247 -8.86 -30.09 3.97
N VAL A 248 -9.03 -31.29 3.45
CA VAL A 248 -10.35 -31.86 3.18
C VAL A 248 -10.45 -33.18 3.92
N LEU A 249 -11.54 -33.33 4.67
CA LEU A 249 -11.86 -34.53 5.43
C LEU A 249 -13.11 -35.16 4.84
N VAL A 250 -13.01 -36.42 4.40
CA VAL A 250 -14.10 -37.16 3.75
C VAL A 250 -14.31 -38.50 4.47
N PRO A 251 -15.50 -38.79 5.02
CA PRO A 251 -15.80 -40.12 5.56
C PRO A 251 -15.81 -41.18 4.45
N LEU A 252 -15.23 -42.35 4.74
CA LEU A 252 -15.25 -43.49 3.82
C LEU A 252 -16.55 -44.29 4.00
N LYS A 253 -17.26 -44.58 2.90
CA LYS A 253 -18.53 -45.30 2.96
C LYS A 253 -18.35 -46.78 3.22
N SER A 254 -17.21 -47.37 2.83
CA SER A 254 -16.91 -48.77 3.13
C SER A 254 -16.52 -49.00 4.59
N SER A 255 -16.20 -47.94 5.33
CA SER A 255 -15.56 -48.01 6.65
C SER A 255 -16.11 -46.91 7.57
N PRO A 256 -17.17 -47.17 8.37
CA PRO A 256 -17.93 -46.15 9.11
C PRO A 256 -17.15 -45.30 10.12
N ASP A 257 -15.96 -45.75 10.52
CA ASP A 257 -15.06 -45.06 11.45
C ASP A 257 -13.75 -44.62 10.78
N ARG A 258 -13.73 -44.49 9.45
CA ARG A 258 -12.54 -44.06 8.69
C ARG A 258 -12.83 -42.82 7.88
N PHE A 259 -11.86 -41.92 7.88
CA PHE A 259 -11.91 -40.68 7.14
C PHE A 259 -10.63 -40.54 6.33
N LEU A 260 -10.79 -40.17 5.07
CA LEU A 260 -9.70 -39.70 4.24
C LEU A 260 -9.45 -38.23 4.58
N TYR A 261 -8.22 -37.92 4.97
CA TYR A 261 -7.76 -36.58 5.33
C TYR A 261 -6.65 -36.15 4.37
N VAL A 262 -6.88 -35.06 3.65
CA VAL A 262 -6.09 -34.71 2.47
C VAL A 262 -5.65 -33.25 2.57
N THR A 263 -4.39 -32.96 2.30
CA THR A 263 -3.80 -31.60 2.42
C THR A 263 -3.30 -31.12 1.06
N TYR A 264 -3.65 -29.88 0.72
CA TYR A 264 -3.28 -29.20 -0.52
C TYR A 264 -2.67 -27.83 -0.23
N ILE A 265 -1.66 -27.44 -1.00
CA ILE A 265 -1.03 -26.12 -0.89
C ILE A 265 -1.85 -25.08 -1.65
N MET A 266 -2.13 -23.95 -1.02
CA MET A 266 -2.72 -22.79 -1.70
C MET A 266 -1.66 -22.07 -2.55
N LEU A 267 -1.76 -22.16 -3.87
CA LEU A 267 -0.94 -21.34 -4.76
C LEU A 267 -1.55 -19.93 -4.84
N GLY A 268 -0.83 -18.91 -4.34
CA GLY A 268 -1.18 -17.49 -4.55
C GLY A 268 -1.19 -16.58 -3.31
N TRP A 269 -1.22 -17.13 -2.10
CA TRP A 269 -1.38 -16.35 -0.86
C TRP A 269 -0.07 -16.04 -0.12
N GLY A 270 1.02 -16.73 -0.46
CA GLY A 270 2.34 -16.57 0.18
C GLY A 270 3.04 -15.21 -0.01
N LEU A 271 2.46 -14.26 -0.76
CA LEU A 271 3.02 -12.91 -0.86
C LEU A 271 2.47 -11.91 0.17
N ASN A 272 1.37 -12.22 0.88
CA ASN A 272 0.69 -11.23 1.74
C ASN A 272 1.07 -11.27 3.22
N ILE A 273 1.75 -12.32 3.71
CA ILE A 273 2.11 -12.43 5.14
C ILE A 273 3.26 -11.49 5.51
N VAL A 274 4.01 -10.96 4.54
CA VAL A 274 5.04 -9.93 4.78
C VAL A 274 4.44 -8.52 4.91
N VAL A 275 3.19 -8.29 4.49
CA VAL A 275 2.57 -6.96 4.48
C VAL A 275 1.56 -6.76 5.62
N GLY A 276 1.07 -7.83 6.25
CA GLY A 276 0.03 -7.76 7.30
C GLY A 276 0.51 -7.67 8.75
N LEU A 277 1.82 -7.65 9.03
CA LEU A 277 2.37 -7.68 10.40
C LEU A 277 3.51 -6.66 10.64
N ALA A 278 3.56 -5.57 9.89
CA ALA A 278 4.48 -4.45 10.15
C ALA A 278 3.70 -3.14 10.30
#